data_AF-A0A0F8ZNN3-F1
#
_entry.id   AF-A0A0F8ZNN3-F1
#
_cell.length_a   1.000
_cell.length_b   1.000
_cell.length_c   1.000
_cell.angle_alpha   90.00
_cell.angle_beta   90.00
_cell.angle_gamma   90.00
#
_symmetry.space_group_name_H-M   'P 1'
#
loop_
_entity.id
_entity.type
_entity.pdbx_description
1 polymer ?
#
loop_
_entity_poly.entity_id
_entity_poly.type
_entity_poly.pdbx_seq_one_letter_code
_entity_poly.pdbx_strand_id
1 'polypeptide(L)'
;MGKPLKICIDYDGTYTEDPELWDAFIRHAKKQAHHLICATMRYESEDSKNLQRLSMQCHETHFTGRRAKGPYLAALGITPDIWIDDNPCWITNDAGDYVPAQDNDN
;
A
#
# COMPACT_ATOMS: atom_id res chain seq x y z
N MET A 1 2.50 9.50 24.24
CA MET A 1 2.23 8.75 22.99
C MET A 1 2.72 9.59 21.83
N GLY A 2 3.22 8.96 20.75
CA GLY A 2 3.58 9.68 19.53
C GLY A 2 2.33 10.30 18.87
N LYS A 3 2.53 11.20 17.90
CA LYS A 3 1.41 11.75 17.12
C LYS A 3 0.71 10.63 16.32
N PRO A 4 -0.62 10.68 16.11
CA PRO A 4 -1.29 9.87 15.12
C PRO A 4 -0.66 10.06 13.73
N LEU A 5 -0.63 8.99 12.94
CA LEU A 5 -0.01 8.95 11.62
C LEU A 5 -0.97 8.29 10.63
N LYS A 6 -0.96 8.76 9.39
CA LYS A 6 -1.54 8.05 8.25
C LYS A 6 -0.49 7.10 7.67
N ILE A 7 -0.70 5.80 7.79
CA ILE A 7 0.26 4.79 7.34
C ILE A 7 -0.36 4.06 6.16
N CYS A 8 0.29 4.14 5.01
CA CYS A 8 -0.13 3.46 3.80
C CYS A 8 0.68 2.18 3.59
N ILE A 9 0.01 1.05 3.42
CA ILE A 9 0.61 -0.26 3.16
C ILE A 9 0.25 -0.75 1.76
N ASP A 10 1.25 -1.22 1.03
CA ASP A 10 1.07 -1.93 -0.23
C ASP A 10 0.55 -3.37 -0.02
N TYR A 11 -0.05 -3.94 -1.06
CA TYR A 11 -0.53 -5.30 -1.06
C TYR A 11 0.46 -6.32 -1.66
N ASP A 12 0.85 -6.17 -2.93
CA ASP A 12 1.55 -7.20 -3.72
C ASP A 12 3.06 -7.12 -3.51
N GLY A 13 3.66 -8.13 -2.87
CA GLY A 13 5.09 -8.13 -2.51
C GLY A 13 5.36 -7.52 -1.14
N THR A 14 4.41 -6.76 -0.60
CA THR A 14 4.42 -6.26 0.78
C THR A 14 3.54 -7.11 1.69
N TYR A 15 2.22 -6.89 1.69
CA TYR A 15 1.29 -7.62 2.57
C TYR A 15 1.30 -9.13 2.28
N THR A 16 1.35 -9.50 0.99
CA THR A 16 1.30 -10.91 0.58
C THR A 16 2.52 -11.73 1.00
N GLU A 17 3.66 -11.09 1.28
CA GLU A 17 4.90 -11.78 1.65
C GLU A 17 4.82 -12.37 3.06
N ASP A 18 4.17 -11.68 4.00
CA ASP A 18 3.91 -12.19 5.35
C ASP A 18 2.62 -11.58 5.95
N PRO A 19 1.43 -12.12 5.63
CA PRO A 19 0.18 -11.60 6.13
C PRO A 19 0.07 -11.62 7.66
N GLU A 20 0.69 -12.59 8.35
CA GLU A 20 0.62 -12.69 9.81
C GLU A 20 1.40 -11.58 10.50
N LEU A 21 2.61 -11.28 10.01
CA LEU A 21 3.40 -10.13 10.45
C LEU A 21 2.63 -8.82 10.26
N TRP A 22 2.07 -8.60 9.08
CA TRP A 22 1.38 -7.35 8.77
C TRP A 22 0.05 -7.21 9.51
N ASP A 23 -0.69 -8.30 9.74
CA ASP A 23 -1.87 -8.29 10.59
C ASP A 23 -1.52 -7.92 12.04
N ALA A 24 -0.39 -8.42 12.56
CA ALA A 24 0.11 -8.01 13.86
C ALA A 24 0.46 -6.51 13.88
N PHE A 25 1.20 -6.02 12.89
CA PHE A 25 1.53 -4.60 12.74
C PHE A 25 0.27 -3.72 12.71
N ILE A 26 -0.69 -4.01 11.83
CA ILE A 26 -1.93 -3.22 11.65
C ILE A 26 -2.71 -3.17 12.97
N ARG A 27 -2.85 -4.30 13.66
CA ARG A 27 -3.52 -4.37 14.95
C ARG A 27 -2.83 -3.52 16.02
N HIS A 28 -1.50 -3.51 16.06
CA HIS A 28 -0.75 -2.67 16.99
C HIS A 28 -0.82 -1.19 16.62
N ALA A 29 -0.75 -0.85 15.33
CA ALA A 29 -0.85 0.50 14.83
C ALA A 29 -2.22 1.13 15.14
N LYS A 30 -3.31 0.37 14.94
CA LYS A 30 -4.66 0.80 15.32
C LYS A 30 -4.81 1.06 16.82
N LYS A 31 -4.19 0.23 17.67
CA LYS A 31 -4.18 0.45 19.13
C LYS A 31 -3.49 1.75 19.53
N GLN A 32 -2.57 2.25 18.70
CA GLN A 32 -1.89 3.54 18.89
C GLN A 32 -2.58 4.70 18.16
N ALA A 33 -3.83 4.51 17.71
CA ALA A 33 -4.64 5.49 16.98
C ALA A 33 -4.01 5.96 15.65
N HIS A 34 -3.21 5.12 14.98
CA HIS A 34 -2.79 5.38 13.61
C HIS A 34 -3.93 5.10 12.61
N HIS A 35 -3.97 5.87 11.53
CA HIS A 35 -4.93 5.72 10.43
C HIS A 35 -4.30 4.88 9.31
N LEU A 36 -4.75 3.64 9.20
CA LEU A 36 -4.23 2.67 8.23
C LEU A 36 -4.96 2.78 6.88
N ILE A 37 -4.18 2.87 5.80
CA ILE A 37 -4.64 2.95 4.40
C ILE A 37 -4.01 1.79 3.64
N CYS A 38 -4.77 1.03 2.88
CA CYS A 38 -4.24 0.11 1.88
C CYS A 38 -4.22 0.80 0.51
N ALA A 39 -3.11 0.76 -0.21
CA ALA A 39 -3.05 1.22 -1.61
C ALA A 39 -2.32 0.20 -2.47
N THR A 40 -3.02 -0.34 -3.47
CA THR A 40 -2.48 -1.38 -4.38
C THR A 40 -2.53 -0.90 -5.81
N MET A 41 -1.56 -1.35 -6.62
CA MET A 41 -1.57 -1.15 -8.06
C MET A 41 -2.67 -1.96 -8.76
N ARG A 42 -3.38 -2.86 -8.08
CA ARG A 42 -4.47 -3.67 -8.63
C ARG A 42 -5.64 -2.83 -9.15
N TYR A 43 -6.35 -3.40 -10.13
CA TYR A 43 -7.70 -2.99 -10.48
C TYR A 43 -8.70 -3.58 -9.47
N GLU A 44 -9.85 -2.93 -9.27
CA GLU A 44 -10.91 -3.46 -8.39
C GLU A 44 -11.37 -4.86 -8.79
N SER A 45 -11.31 -5.20 -10.09
CA SER A 45 -11.64 -6.53 -10.60
C SER A 45 -10.64 -7.62 -10.22
N GLU A 46 -9.46 -7.27 -9.71
CA GLU A 46 -8.41 -8.20 -9.26
C GLU A 46 -8.45 -8.44 -7.75
N ASP A 47 -9.59 -8.17 -7.13
CA ASP A 47 -9.82 -8.40 -5.70
C ASP A 47 -9.64 -9.88 -5.33
N SER A 48 -9.16 -10.12 -4.11
CA SER A 48 -8.83 -11.45 -3.59
C SER A 48 -9.24 -11.58 -2.12
N LYS A 49 -9.38 -12.81 -1.62
CA LYS A 49 -9.69 -13.04 -0.19
C LYS A 49 -8.69 -12.39 0.76
N ASN A 50 -7.40 -12.40 0.40
CA ASN A 50 -6.34 -11.80 1.22
C ASN A 50 -6.39 -10.27 1.14
N LEU A 51 -6.72 -9.71 -0.02
CA LEU A 51 -6.93 -8.27 -0.15
C LEU A 51 -8.16 -7.83 0.66
N GLN A 52 -9.28 -8.54 0.57
CA GLN A 52 -10.46 -8.31 1.42
C GLN A 52 -10.11 -8.38 2.93
N ARG A 53 -9.27 -9.34 3.34
CA ARG A 53 -8.77 -9.44 4.72
C ARG A 53 -8.01 -8.18 5.14
N LEU A 54 -7.11 -7.67 4.29
CA LEU A 54 -6.40 -6.41 4.55
C LEU A 54 -7.38 -5.23 4.58
N SER A 55 -8.29 -5.14 3.60
CA SER A 55 -9.29 -4.06 3.48
C SER A 55 -10.19 -3.95 4.70
N MET A 56 -10.61 -5.08 5.29
CA MET A 56 -11.39 -5.09 6.53
C MET A 56 -10.63 -4.56 7.75
N GLN A 57 -9.29 -4.54 7.71
CA GLN A 57 -8.46 -4.07 8.80
C GLN A 57 -8.03 -2.61 8.65
N CYS A 58 -7.85 -2.12 7.42
CA CYS A 58 -7.58 -0.72 7.11
C CYS A 58 -8.85 0.14 7.20
N HIS A 59 -8.67 1.46 7.33
CA HIS A 59 -9.80 2.41 7.31
C HIS A 59 -10.23 2.71 5.87
N GLU A 60 -9.30 2.60 4.93
CA GLU A 60 -9.50 2.87 3.51
C GLU A 60 -8.68 1.89 2.67
N THR A 61 -9.20 1.52 1.50
CA THR A 61 -8.49 0.70 0.51
C THR A 61 -8.66 1.33 -0.86
N HIS A 62 -7.55 1.54 -1.56
CA HIS A 62 -7.50 2.22 -2.84
C HIS A 62 -6.86 1.35 -3.91
N PHE A 63 -7.61 1.10 -4.97
CA PHE A 63 -7.17 0.39 -6.16
C PHE A 63 -6.74 1.43 -7.21
N THR A 64 -5.44 1.61 -7.40
CA THR A 64 -4.95 2.68 -8.27
C THR A 64 -5.11 2.35 -9.75
N GLY A 65 -5.30 1.06 -10.08
CA GLY A 65 -5.43 0.58 -11.45
C GLY A 65 -4.16 0.84 -12.26
N ARG A 66 -3.01 0.42 -11.70
CA ARG A 66 -1.66 0.58 -12.25
C ARG A 66 -1.12 2.02 -12.30
N ARG A 67 -1.79 2.98 -11.65
CA ARG A 67 -1.30 4.37 -11.50
C ARG A 67 -0.49 4.56 -10.23
N ALA A 68 0.46 5.47 -10.24
CA ALA A 68 1.29 5.85 -9.10
C ALA A 68 0.44 6.18 -7.87
N LYS A 69 0.77 5.55 -6.73
CA LYS A 69 -0.04 5.63 -5.51
C LYS A 69 -0.08 7.04 -4.92
N GLY A 70 1.05 7.74 -4.92
CA GLY A 70 1.19 9.09 -4.37
C GLY A 70 0.27 10.10 -5.06
N PRO A 71 0.40 10.33 -6.38
CA PRO A 71 -0.48 11.21 -7.14
C PRO A 71 -1.96 10.81 -7.07
N TYR A 72 -2.25 9.50 -7.13
CA TYR A 72 -3.63 8.99 -7.01
C TYR A 72 -4.26 9.39 -5.67
N LEU A 73 -3.59 9.10 -4.54
CA LEU A 73 -4.10 9.44 -3.21
C LEU A 73 -4.16 10.95 -2.99
N ALA A 74 -3.17 11.69 -3.49
CA ALA A 74 -3.15 13.16 -3.38
C ALA A 74 -4.35 13.81 -4.09
N ALA A 75 -4.76 13.28 -5.25
CA ALA A 75 -5.94 13.74 -5.96
C ALA A 75 -7.25 13.51 -5.17
N LEU A 76 -7.26 12.56 -4.24
CA LEU A 76 -8.35 12.30 -3.29
C LEU A 76 -8.23 13.11 -1.99
N GLY A 77 -7.21 13.97 -1.85
CA GLY A 77 -6.94 14.72 -0.63
C GLY A 77 -6.28 13.89 0.48
N ILE A 78 -5.71 12.74 0.14
CA ILE A 78 -5.05 11.82 1.07
C ILE A 78 -3.53 11.95 0.90
N THR A 79 -2.83 12.19 2.01
CA THR A 79 -1.37 12.24 2.04
C THR A 79 -0.89 11.38 3.21
N PRO A 80 -0.38 10.17 2.95
CA PRO A 80 0.21 9.33 3.99
C PRO A 80 1.45 9.98 4.62
N ASP A 81 1.63 9.82 5.94
CA ASP A 81 2.85 10.20 6.64
C ASP A 81 3.96 9.15 6.46
N ILE A 82 3.58 7.87 6.34
CA ILE A 82 4.49 6.72 6.18
C ILE A 82 3.97 5.82 5.06
N TRP A 83 4.89 5.32 4.25
CA TRP A 83 4.66 4.29 3.24
C TRP A 83 5.38 3.00 3.63
N ILE A 84 4.71 1.86 3.45
CA ILE A 84 5.26 0.51 3.58
C ILE A 84 5.03 -0.17 2.24
N ASP A 85 6.11 -0.37 1.49
CA ASP A 85 6.10 -0.82 0.10
C ASP A 85 7.44 -1.51 -0.18
N ASP A 86 7.41 -2.74 -0.67
CA ASP A 86 8.60 -3.50 -1.06
C ASP A 86 9.27 -2.88 -2.28
N ASN A 87 8.48 -2.23 -3.14
CA ASN A 87 8.99 -1.50 -4.29
C ASN A 87 8.48 -0.05 -4.30
N PRO A 88 9.18 0.87 -3.62
CA PRO A 88 8.74 2.25 -3.45
C PRO A 88 8.63 3.04 -4.77
N CYS A 89 9.11 2.52 -5.91
CA CYS A 89 8.92 3.19 -7.19
C CYS A 89 7.43 3.34 -7.55
N TRP A 90 6.56 2.43 -7.10
CA TRP A 90 5.12 2.49 -7.36
C TRP A 90 4.40 3.62 -6.63
N ILE A 91 5.07 4.27 -5.69
CA ILE A 91 4.56 5.49 -5.07
C ILE A 91 4.56 6.64 -6.06
N THR A 92 5.55 6.71 -6.96
CA THR A 92 5.78 7.85 -7.86
C THR A 92 5.61 7.54 -9.34
N ASN A 93 5.57 6.27 -9.74
CA ASN A 93 5.54 5.85 -11.14
C ASN A 93 4.31 5.00 -11.45
N ASP A 94 3.69 5.25 -12.60
CA ASP A 94 2.69 4.35 -13.16
C ASP A 94 3.40 3.06 -13.62
N ALA A 95 2.68 1.93 -13.66
CA ALA A 95 3.27 0.67 -14.10
C ALA A 95 3.79 0.74 -15.55
N GLY A 96 3.13 1.53 -16.40
CA GLY A 96 3.54 1.76 -17.79
C GLY A 96 4.81 2.59 -17.94
N ASP A 97 5.19 3.35 -16.92
CA ASP A 97 6.41 4.18 -16.92
C ASP A 97 7.62 3.40 -16.40
N TYR A 98 7.41 2.21 -15.83
CA TYR A 98 8.48 1.40 -15.29
C TYR A 98 9.27 0.74 -16.40
N VAL A 99 10.47 1.26 -16.62
CA VAL A 99 11.53 0.55 -17.32
C VAL A 99 12.29 -0.21 -16.24
N PRO A 100 12.27 -1.57 -16.24
CA PRO A 100 13.16 -2.32 -15.37
C PRO A 100 14.58 -1.82 -15.57
N ALA A 101 15.36 -1.71 -14.49
CA ALA A 101 16.80 -1.65 -14.66
C ALA A 101 17.17 -2.78 -15.61
N GLN A 102 17.90 -2.48 -16.70
CA GLN A 102 18.48 -3.56 -17.49
C GLN A 102 19.33 -4.37 -16.51
N ASP A 103 18.93 -5.62 -16.28
CA ASP A 103 19.76 -6.59 -15.58
C ASP A 103 21.04 -6.71 -16.43
N ASN A 104 22.03 -5.90 -16.08
CA ASN A 104 23.38 -5.98 -16.63
C ASN A 104 24.16 -7.13 -15.98
N ASP A 105 23.46 -8.21 -15.64
CA ASP A 105 24.06 -9.45 -15.21
C ASP A 105 23.70 -10.56 -16.21
N ASN A 106 24.68 -10.72 -17.12
CA ASN A 106 25.00 -11.88 -17.98
C ASN A 106 24.62 -11.80 -19.47
#